data_AF-A0A7X8UEA4-F1
#
_entry.id   AF-A0A7X8UEA4-F1
#
_cell.length_a   1.000
_cell.length_b   1.000
_cell.length_c   1.000
_cell.angle_alpha   90.00
_cell.angle_beta   90.00
_cell.angle_gamma   90.00
#
_symmetry.space_group_name_H-M   'P 1'
#
loop_
_entity.id
_entity.type
_entity.pdbx_description
1 polymer ?
#
loop_
_entity_poly.entity_id
_entity_poly.type
_entity_poly.pdbx_seq_one_letter_code
_entity_poly.pdbx_strand_id
1 'polypeptide(L)'
;MNNTDRVMVECPKCGHEFGVSEALGARMRAEAEARLSTDFDHRLEEAVQEAEARTRKAIGLQIKDLKEQLSEQARKAEEAEKLELAIRKKARELEEKQKKLDLEIERRLEQERKLIEKRVREEEDEVQSLKLKEKEKQIEDLRGALDEARRRTQQGSQELQGEVLELDIEAAMGAQFPRDIIRPVPKGMRGADLVQEVCDGAGNVCGAIVWEVKNTRHYQPAWIDKLKQDQRAIGASLAVIVSVALPEGVKDFGRIDGVWVVSVRSWPALAAALREQLIQVAFARAASEGKRDKMQLLYSYLSGEEFHQRVEAIVEAFSAMQEQIQKERRAMERLWHERQKQIERVITNTSGMYGDIRGLIGAGMPEVRQLTLEAAAPEERMEA
;
A
#
# COMPACT_ATOMS: atom_id res chain seq x y z
N MET A 1 -117.13 -96.58 -81.35
CA MET A 1 -118.16 -97.06 -82.29
C MET A 1 -119.09 -95.92 -82.62
N ASN A 2 -119.30 -95.69 -83.92
CA ASN A 2 -120.45 -95.06 -84.57
C ASN A 2 -120.97 -93.69 -84.11
N ASN A 3 -120.80 -92.75 -85.05
CA ASN A 3 -121.71 -91.69 -85.48
C ASN A 3 -123.14 -91.69 -84.89
N THR A 4 -123.54 -90.58 -84.25
CA THR A 4 -124.84 -89.93 -84.52
C THR A 4 -124.86 -88.50 -83.95
N ASP A 5 -125.07 -87.56 -84.87
CA ASP A 5 -125.86 -86.32 -84.81
C ASP A 5 -125.45 -85.19 -83.85
N ARG A 6 -124.66 -84.27 -84.41
CA ARG A 6 -124.55 -82.88 -83.97
C ARG A 6 -125.79 -82.10 -84.43
N VAL A 7 -126.63 -81.70 -83.47
CA VAL A 7 -127.74 -80.76 -83.74
C VAL A 7 -127.16 -79.36 -83.92
N MET A 8 -127.16 -78.89 -85.17
CA MET A 8 -126.71 -77.56 -85.59
C MET A 8 -127.93 -76.63 -85.70
N VAL A 9 -127.83 -75.40 -85.18
CA VAL A 9 -128.92 -74.42 -85.24
C VAL A 9 -128.42 -73.13 -85.89
N GLU A 10 -129.14 -72.64 -86.90
CA GLU A 10 -128.80 -71.41 -87.62
C GLU A 10 -129.21 -70.15 -86.86
N CYS A 11 -128.29 -69.17 -86.79
CA CYS A 11 -128.58 -67.86 -86.24
C CYS A 11 -129.42 -67.02 -87.22
N PRO A 12 -130.64 -66.58 -86.84
CA PRO A 12 -131.57 -65.89 -87.74
C PRO A 12 -131.15 -64.45 -88.13
N LYS A 13 -129.97 -63.99 -87.69
CA LYS A 13 -129.44 -62.64 -88.00
C LYS A 13 -128.24 -62.64 -88.96
N CYS A 14 -127.53 -63.75 -89.12
CA CYS A 14 -126.32 -63.80 -89.94
C CYS A 14 -126.04 -65.15 -90.62
N GLY A 15 -126.92 -66.16 -90.47
CA GLY A 15 -126.87 -67.39 -91.28
C GLY A 15 -125.67 -68.32 -91.02
N HIS A 16 -125.01 -68.19 -89.86
CA HIS A 16 -123.91 -69.08 -89.48
C HIS A 16 -124.39 -70.16 -88.51
N GLU A 17 -124.05 -71.43 -88.79
CA GLU A 17 -124.38 -72.60 -87.96
C GLU A 17 -123.29 -72.86 -86.92
N PHE A 18 -123.66 -72.92 -85.64
CA PHE A 18 -122.74 -73.28 -84.55
C PHE A 18 -123.35 -74.30 -83.59
N GLY A 19 -122.50 -75.14 -83.01
CA GLY A 19 -122.90 -76.17 -82.04
C GLY A 19 -123.14 -75.58 -80.66
N VAL A 20 -124.27 -75.94 -80.03
CA VAL A 20 -124.75 -75.45 -78.73
C VAL A 20 -123.70 -75.49 -77.59
N SER A 21 -122.65 -76.32 -77.70
CA SER A 21 -121.54 -76.43 -76.75
C SER A 21 -120.64 -75.18 -76.66
N GLU A 22 -120.54 -74.35 -77.70
CA GLU A 22 -119.62 -73.19 -77.71
C GLU A 22 -120.18 -71.96 -76.98
N ALA A 23 -121.51 -71.79 -76.97
CA ALA A 23 -122.15 -70.64 -76.33
C ALA A 23 -122.17 -70.73 -74.78
N LEU A 24 -122.14 -71.94 -74.21
CA LEU A 24 -122.08 -72.13 -72.74
C LEU A 24 -120.65 -71.98 -72.18
N GLY A 25 -119.62 -72.37 -72.95
CA GLY A 25 -118.22 -72.33 -72.52
C GLY A 25 -117.60 -70.94 -72.42
N ALA A 26 -118.17 -69.94 -73.10
CA ALA A 26 -117.72 -68.55 -73.05
C ALA A 26 -118.22 -67.81 -71.79
N ARG A 27 -119.46 -68.09 -71.32
CA ARG A 27 -120.00 -67.49 -70.09
C ARG A 27 -119.27 -67.96 -68.83
N MET A 28 -118.92 -69.25 -68.74
CA MET A 28 -118.19 -69.76 -67.57
C MET A 28 -116.74 -69.28 -67.49
N ARG A 29 -116.07 -69.03 -68.63
CA ARG A 29 -114.71 -68.46 -68.66
C ARG A 29 -114.69 -67.00 -68.24
N ALA A 30 -115.63 -66.19 -68.71
CA ALA A 30 -115.74 -64.78 -68.33
C ALA A 30 -116.07 -64.60 -66.84
N GLU A 31 -116.92 -65.44 -66.25
CA GLU A 31 -117.18 -65.41 -64.80
C GLU A 31 -115.98 -65.88 -63.97
N ALA A 32 -115.21 -66.86 -64.46
CA ALA A 32 -113.99 -67.32 -63.80
C ALA A 32 -112.88 -66.26 -63.83
N GLU A 33 -112.68 -65.58 -64.97
CA GLU A 33 -111.70 -64.50 -65.12
C GLU A 33 -112.05 -63.27 -64.28
N ALA A 34 -113.32 -62.87 -64.21
CA ALA A 34 -113.75 -61.75 -63.37
C ALA A 34 -113.56 -62.03 -61.87
N ARG A 35 -113.82 -63.26 -61.42
CA ARG A 35 -113.55 -63.68 -60.03
C ARG A 35 -112.05 -63.74 -59.71
N LEU A 36 -111.24 -64.22 -60.65
CA LEU A 36 -109.79 -64.24 -60.50
C LEU A 36 -109.22 -62.83 -60.47
N SER A 37 -109.69 -61.91 -61.31
CA SER A 37 -109.25 -60.50 -61.31
C SER A 37 -109.57 -59.81 -59.99
N THR A 38 -110.80 -59.97 -59.49
CA THR A 38 -111.21 -59.35 -58.22
C THR A 38 -110.48 -59.93 -57.01
N ASP A 39 -110.20 -61.24 -56.97
CA ASP A 39 -109.35 -61.85 -55.93
C ASP A 39 -107.89 -61.37 -56.03
N PHE A 40 -107.38 -61.15 -57.26
CA PHE A 40 -106.03 -60.61 -57.47
C PHE A 40 -105.91 -59.16 -57.03
N ASP A 41 -106.90 -58.32 -57.37
CA ASP A 41 -106.95 -56.91 -56.98
C ASP A 41 -107.07 -56.77 -55.45
N HIS A 42 -107.90 -57.59 -54.80
CA HIS A 42 -108.01 -57.61 -53.33
C HIS A 42 -106.70 -58.04 -52.67
N ARG A 43 -106.05 -59.11 -53.17
CA ARG A 43 -104.75 -59.54 -52.65
C ARG A 43 -103.65 -58.51 -52.89
N LEU A 44 -103.71 -57.77 -54.00
CA LEU A 44 -102.76 -56.69 -54.30
C LEU A 44 -102.96 -55.51 -53.35
N GLU A 45 -104.20 -55.10 -53.09
CA GLU A 45 -104.53 -54.07 -52.11
C GLU A 45 -104.11 -54.46 -50.69
N GLU A 46 -104.37 -55.70 -50.27
CA GLU A 46 -103.92 -56.23 -48.97
C GLU A 46 -102.38 -56.22 -48.88
N ALA A 47 -101.68 -56.67 -49.91
CA ALA A 47 -100.22 -56.67 -49.95
C ALA A 47 -99.63 -55.26 -49.91
N VAL A 48 -100.25 -54.29 -50.60
CA VAL A 48 -99.83 -52.88 -50.58
C VAL A 48 -100.08 -52.25 -49.21
N GLN A 49 -101.25 -52.48 -48.60
CA GLN A 49 -101.54 -51.98 -47.25
C GLN A 49 -100.61 -52.59 -46.21
N GLU A 50 -100.29 -53.88 -46.32
CA GLU A 50 -99.34 -54.54 -45.42
C GLU A 50 -97.92 -54.01 -45.61
N ALA A 51 -97.48 -53.79 -46.85
CA ALA A 51 -96.18 -53.20 -47.17
C ALA A 51 -96.08 -51.75 -46.64
N GLU A 52 -97.12 -50.93 -46.83
CA GLU A 52 -97.18 -49.57 -46.29
C GLU A 52 -97.19 -49.56 -44.76
N ALA A 53 -97.94 -50.45 -44.12
CA ALA A 53 -97.99 -50.56 -42.67
C ALA A 53 -96.63 -50.99 -42.10
N ARG A 54 -95.95 -51.95 -42.74
CA ARG A 54 -94.57 -52.35 -42.39
C ARG A 54 -93.59 -51.20 -42.58
N THR A 55 -93.71 -50.44 -43.67
CA THR A 55 -92.84 -49.30 -43.98
C THR A 55 -93.06 -48.14 -43.01
N ARG A 56 -94.31 -47.78 -42.69
CA ARG A 56 -94.63 -46.77 -41.67
C ARG A 56 -94.14 -47.18 -40.28
N LYS A 57 -94.26 -48.47 -39.91
CA LYS A 57 -93.72 -48.97 -38.65
C LYS A 57 -92.19 -48.88 -38.62
N ALA A 58 -91.52 -49.31 -39.68
CA ALA A 58 -90.05 -49.25 -39.79
C ALA A 58 -89.54 -47.80 -39.74
N ILE A 59 -90.13 -46.89 -40.52
CA ILE A 59 -89.80 -45.46 -40.51
C ILE A 59 -90.12 -44.84 -39.15
N GLY A 60 -91.25 -45.20 -38.54
CA GLY A 60 -91.63 -44.72 -37.21
C GLY A 60 -90.65 -45.14 -36.12
N LEU A 61 -90.10 -46.36 -36.21
CA LEU A 61 -89.02 -46.83 -35.33
C LEU A 61 -87.72 -46.08 -35.59
N GLN A 62 -87.33 -45.88 -36.84
CA GLN A 62 -86.12 -45.11 -37.20
C GLN A 62 -86.20 -43.64 -36.76
N ILE A 63 -87.36 -43.00 -36.88
CA ILE A 63 -87.57 -41.62 -36.42
C ILE A 63 -87.49 -41.55 -34.88
N LYS A 64 -87.99 -42.56 -34.17
CA LYS A 64 -87.86 -42.62 -32.70
C LYS A 64 -86.41 -42.82 -32.27
N ASP A 65 -85.71 -43.78 -32.87
CA ASP A 65 -84.28 -44.03 -32.60
C ASP A 65 -83.43 -42.79 -32.92
N LEU A 66 -83.63 -42.16 -34.09
CA LEU A 66 -82.95 -40.91 -34.44
C LEU A 66 -83.24 -39.77 -33.46
N LYS A 67 -84.49 -39.64 -32.99
CA LYS A 67 -84.85 -38.62 -31.97
C LYS A 67 -84.19 -38.90 -30.63
N GLU A 68 -84.11 -40.15 -30.20
CA GLU A 68 -83.41 -40.55 -28.97
C GLU A 68 -81.89 -40.34 -29.10
N GLN A 69 -81.30 -40.62 -30.25
CA GLN A 69 -79.89 -40.33 -30.52
C GLN A 69 -79.62 -38.82 -30.53
N LEU A 70 -80.51 -38.01 -31.11
CA LEU A 70 -80.39 -36.55 -31.13
C LEU A 70 -80.51 -35.95 -29.72
N SER A 71 -81.43 -36.45 -28.90
CA SER A 71 -81.59 -35.98 -27.52
C SER A 71 -80.39 -36.37 -26.65
N GLU A 72 -79.85 -37.57 -26.81
CA GLU A 72 -78.67 -38.01 -26.08
C GLU A 72 -77.40 -37.27 -26.54
N GLN A 73 -77.26 -36.99 -27.83
CA GLN A 73 -76.17 -36.15 -28.36
C GLN A 73 -76.29 -34.70 -27.86
N ALA A 74 -77.50 -34.13 -27.83
CA ALA A 74 -77.73 -32.79 -27.29
C ALA A 74 -77.38 -32.73 -25.80
N ARG A 75 -77.75 -33.74 -25.01
CA ARG A 75 -77.39 -33.84 -23.59
C ARG A 75 -75.87 -33.93 -23.40
N LYS A 76 -75.18 -34.76 -24.19
CA LYS A 76 -73.72 -34.87 -24.17
C LYS A 76 -73.03 -33.56 -24.55
N ALA A 77 -73.56 -32.85 -25.55
CA ALA A 77 -73.03 -31.54 -25.95
C ALA A 77 -73.19 -30.51 -24.82
N GLU A 78 -74.35 -30.45 -24.17
CA GLU A 78 -74.59 -29.54 -23.04
C GLU A 78 -73.70 -29.87 -21.82
N GLU A 79 -73.50 -31.16 -21.52
CA GLU A 79 -72.57 -31.60 -20.47
C GLU A 79 -71.12 -31.23 -20.81
N ALA A 80 -70.70 -31.39 -22.07
CA ALA A 80 -69.37 -31.02 -22.54
C ALA A 80 -69.15 -29.49 -22.46
N GLU A 81 -70.11 -28.67 -22.87
CA GLU A 81 -70.05 -27.21 -22.75
C GLU A 81 -69.94 -26.75 -21.29
N LYS A 82 -70.71 -27.37 -20.37
CA LYS A 82 -70.62 -27.10 -18.93
C LYS A 82 -69.25 -27.46 -18.37
N LEU A 83 -68.70 -28.60 -18.79
CA LEU A 83 -67.36 -29.05 -18.38
C LEU A 83 -66.27 -28.12 -18.92
N GLU A 84 -66.36 -27.71 -20.18
CA GLU A 84 -65.44 -26.75 -20.80
C GLU A 84 -65.46 -25.41 -20.05
N LEU A 85 -66.66 -24.88 -19.76
CA LEU A 85 -66.80 -23.64 -19.00
C LEU A 85 -66.22 -23.76 -17.59
N ALA A 86 -66.41 -24.90 -16.91
CA ALA A 86 -65.84 -25.17 -15.59
C ALA A 86 -64.30 -25.27 -15.64
N ILE A 87 -63.74 -25.94 -16.65
CA ILE A 87 -62.29 -26.03 -16.87
C ILE A 87 -61.71 -24.64 -17.15
N ARG A 88 -62.33 -23.85 -18.03
CA ARG A 88 -61.89 -22.47 -18.33
C ARG A 88 -61.98 -21.53 -17.11
N LYS A 89 -62.95 -21.74 -16.21
CA LYS A 89 -63.01 -21.00 -14.93
C LYS A 89 -61.88 -21.40 -14.00
N LYS A 90 -61.66 -22.71 -13.80
CA LYS A 90 -60.55 -23.21 -12.97
C LYS A 90 -59.18 -22.78 -13.51
N ALA A 91 -58.99 -22.80 -14.82
CA ALA A 91 -57.75 -22.34 -15.47
C ALA A 91 -57.49 -20.86 -15.16
N ARG A 92 -58.50 -19.99 -15.28
CA ARG A 92 -58.37 -18.57 -14.92
C ARG A 92 -58.07 -18.36 -13.44
N GLU A 93 -58.74 -19.09 -12.55
CA GLU A 93 -58.49 -19.01 -11.11
C GLU A 93 -57.06 -19.47 -10.75
N LEU A 94 -56.57 -20.53 -11.40
CA LEU A 94 -55.20 -21.01 -11.21
C LEU A 94 -54.18 -19.98 -11.72
N GLU A 95 -54.42 -19.38 -12.87
CA GLU A 95 -53.55 -18.35 -13.45
C GLU A 95 -53.50 -17.10 -12.55
N GLU A 96 -54.64 -16.66 -12.00
CA GLU A 96 -54.68 -15.56 -11.04
C GLU A 96 -53.96 -15.90 -9.73
N LYS A 97 -54.13 -17.12 -9.21
CA LYS A 97 -53.39 -17.58 -8.02
C LYS A 97 -51.90 -17.64 -8.27
N GLN A 98 -51.48 -18.11 -9.44
CA GLN A 98 -50.08 -18.20 -9.81
C GLN A 98 -49.46 -16.79 -9.91
N LYS A 99 -50.12 -15.85 -10.60
CA LYS A 99 -49.69 -14.44 -10.64
C LYS A 99 -49.58 -13.81 -9.25
N LYS A 100 -50.51 -14.13 -8.34
CA LYS A 100 -50.47 -13.64 -6.95
C LYS A 100 -49.29 -14.25 -6.16
N LEU A 101 -49.06 -15.55 -6.31
CA LEU A 101 -47.94 -16.25 -5.67
C LEU A 101 -46.61 -15.72 -6.18
N ASP A 102 -46.45 -15.56 -7.50
CA ASP A 102 -45.23 -15.03 -8.11
C ASP A 102 -44.92 -13.63 -7.58
N LEU A 103 -45.95 -12.77 -7.47
CA LEU A 103 -45.80 -11.42 -6.93
C LEU A 103 -45.49 -11.39 -5.42
N GLU A 104 -46.02 -12.34 -4.65
CA GLU A 104 -45.69 -12.50 -3.23
C GLU A 104 -44.26 -13.03 -3.03
N ILE A 105 -43.82 -13.96 -3.87
CA ILE A 105 -42.45 -14.48 -3.90
C ILE A 105 -41.48 -13.36 -4.27
N GLU A 106 -41.74 -12.57 -5.31
CA GLU A 106 -40.91 -11.43 -5.68
C GLU A 106 -40.79 -10.42 -4.54
N ARG A 107 -41.90 -10.09 -3.87
CA ARG A 107 -41.89 -9.18 -2.71
C ARG A 107 -41.06 -9.74 -1.56
N ARG A 108 -41.18 -11.05 -1.28
CA ARG A 108 -40.41 -11.70 -0.22
C ARG A 108 -38.91 -11.75 -0.55
N LEU A 109 -38.56 -12.08 -1.79
CA LEU A 109 -37.18 -12.08 -2.28
C LEU A 109 -36.56 -10.68 -2.21
N GLU A 110 -37.31 -9.63 -2.56
CA GLU A 110 -36.87 -8.24 -2.45
C GLU A 110 -36.61 -7.82 -1.00
N GLN A 111 -37.48 -8.24 -0.07
CA GLN A 111 -37.28 -7.98 1.37
C GLN A 111 -36.06 -8.73 1.92
N GLU A 112 -35.88 -10.00 1.56
CA GLU A 112 -34.72 -10.80 1.96
C GLU A 112 -33.42 -10.23 1.35
N ARG A 113 -33.44 -9.78 0.09
CA ARG A 113 -32.30 -9.09 -0.53
C ARG A 113 -31.90 -7.84 0.25
N LYS A 114 -32.86 -6.99 0.62
CA LYS A 114 -32.58 -5.79 1.41
C LYS A 114 -32.00 -6.11 2.80
N LEU A 115 -32.48 -7.17 3.44
CA LEU A 115 -31.94 -7.63 4.72
C LEU A 115 -30.52 -8.16 4.56
N ILE A 116 -30.24 -8.93 3.51
CA ILE A 116 -28.90 -9.44 3.21
C ILE A 116 -27.96 -8.28 2.89
N GLU A 117 -28.34 -7.33 2.03
CA GLU A 117 -27.53 -6.15 1.70
C GLU A 117 -27.20 -5.33 2.94
N LYS A 118 -28.18 -5.11 3.82
CA LYS A 118 -27.96 -4.38 5.07
C LYS A 118 -26.97 -5.11 5.97
N ARG A 119 -27.15 -6.42 6.15
CA ARG A 119 -26.26 -7.24 7.01
C ARG A 119 -24.84 -7.30 6.46
N VAL A 120 -24.68 -7.50 5.15
CA VAL A 120 -23.36 -7.51 4.49
C VAL A 120 -22.66 -6.16 4.68
N ARG A 121 -23.40 -5.05 4.53
CA ARG A 121 -22.84 -3.71 4.75
C ARG A 121 -22.40 -3.48 6.19
N GLU A 122 -23.22 -3.91 7.16
CA GLU A 122 -22.88 -3.84 8.59
C GLU A 122 -21.63 -4.69 8.91
N GLU A 123 -21.54 -5.91 8.40
CA GLU A 123 -20.37 -6.79 8.56
C GLU A 123 -19.10 -6.19 7.91
N GLU A 124 -19.21 -5.60 6.72
CA GLU A 124 -18.09 -4.93 6.04
C GLU A 124 -17.60 -3.71 6.82
N ASP A 125 -18.53 -2.88 7.32
CA ASP A 125 -18.20 -1.69 8.12
C ASP A 125 -17.52 -2.09 9.44
N GLU A 126 -17.98 -3.15 10.11
CA GLU A 126 -17.33 -3.69 11.32
C GLU A 126 -15.92 -4.20 11.03
N VAL A 127 -15.73 -4.99 9.97
CA VAL A 127 -14.42 -5.51 9.56
C VAL A 127 -13.46 -4.37 9.18
N GLN A 128 -13.93 -3.37 8.45
CA GLN A 128 -13.11 -2.19 8.12
C GLN A 128 -12.76 -1.39 9.37
N SER A 129 -13.71 -1.17 10.28
CA SER A 129 -13.49 -0.46 11.55
C SER A 129 -12.42 -1.16 12.41
N LEU A 130 -12.46 -2.49 12.51
CA LEU A 130 -11.45 -3.27 13.21
C LEU A 130 -10.07 -3.15 12.56
N LYS A 131 -9.99 -3.26 11.23
CA LYS A 131 -8.73 -3.09 10.49
C LYS A 131 -8.15 -1.68 10.66
N LEU A 132 -8.99 -0.65 10.64
CA LEU A 132 -8.55 0.74 10.85
C LEU A 132 -7.97 0.91 12.26
N LYS A 133 -8.65 0.42 13.30
CA LYS A 133 -8.14 0.46 14.69
C LYS A 133 -6.82 -0.29 14.85
N GLU A 134 -6.67 -1.45 14.21
CA GLU A 134 -5.42 -2.21 14.24
C GLU A 134 -4.28 -1.42 13.56
N LYS A 135 -4.56 -0.78 12.42
CA LYS A 135 -3.59 0.07 11.71
C LYS A 135 -3.23 1.32 12.50
N GLU A 136 -4.19 1.97 13.15
CA GLU A 136 -3.95 3.12 14.03
C GLU A 136 -3.02 2.74 15.18
N LYS A 137 -3.28 1.61 15.85
CA LYS A 137 -2.41 1.10 16.91
C LYS A 137 -1.00 0.77 16.40
N GLN A 138 -0.89 0.11 15.24
CA GLN A 138 0.41 -0.14 14.60
C GLN A 138 1.18 1.16 14.32
N ILE A 139 0.50 2.21 13.85
CA ILE A 139 1.13 3.53 13.60
C ILE A 139 1.60 4.15 14.91
N GLU A 140 0.81 4.06 15.98
CA GLU A 140 1.17 4.59 17.30
C GLU A 140 2.40 3.88 17.88
N ASP A 141 2.42 2.55 17.85
CA ASP A 141 3.56 1.74 18.30
C ASP A 141 4.83 2.06 17.50
N LEU A 142 4.72 2.19 16.16
CA LEU A 142 5.84 2.55 15.29
C LEU A 142 6.36 3.97 15.56
N ARG A 143 5.47 4.93 15.85
CA ARG A 143 5.87 6.30 16.24
C ARG A 143 6.64 6.29 17.56
N GLY A 144 6.16 5.55 18.55
CA GLY A 144 6.85 5.39 19.84
C GLY A 144 8.26 4.80 19.68
N ALA A 145 8.39 3.71 18.92
CA ALA A 145 9.68 3.08 18.64
C ALA A 145 10.65 4.04 17.89
N LEU A 146 10.13 4.85 16.97
CA LEU A 146 10.93 5.82 16.21
C LEU A 146 11.43 6.97 17.11
N ASP A 147 10.62 7.43 18.06
CA ASP A 147 11.01 8.45 19.02
C ASP A 147 12.04 7.93 20.04
N GLU A 148 11.89 6.69 20.51
CA GLU A 148 12.90 6.04 21.34
C GLU A 148 14.22 5.85 20.61
N ALA A 149 14.18 5.39 19.35
CA ALA A 149 15.37 5.25 18.51
C ALA A 149 16.05 6.61 18.30
N ARG A 150 15.29 7.66 18.00
CA ARG A 150 15.82 9.03 17.86
C ARG A 150 16.50 9.52 19.14
N ARG A 151 15.91 9.28 20.31
CA ARG A 151 16.53 9.64 21.60
C ARG A 151 17.86 8.89 21.81
N ARG A 152 17.90 7.58 21.53
CA ARG A 152 19.14 6.79 21.64
C ARG A 152 20.22 7.27 20.69
N THR A 153 19.89 7.61 19.44
CA THR A 153 20.85 8.14 18.47
C THR A 153 21.38 9.51 18.87
N GLN A 154 20.51 10.41 19.38
CA GLN A 154 20.94 11.73 19.85
C GLN A 154 21.83 11.65 21.10
N GLN A 155 21.54 10.73 22.02
CA GLN A 155 22.35 10.54 23.23
C GLN A 155 23.72 9.92 22.91
N GLY A 156 23.77 8.89 22.05
CA GLY A 156 25.05 8.30 21.61
C GLY A 156 25.91 9.30 20.81
N SER A 157 25.30 10.20 20.04
CA SER A 157 26.03 11.25 19.32
C SER A 157 26.66 12.31 20.23
N GLN A 158 26.11 12.57 21.42
CA GLN A 158 26.69 13.52 22.38
C GLN A 158 27.84 12.90 23.17
N GLU A 159 27.73 11.62 23.53
CA GLU A 159 28.82 10.87 24.19
C GLU A 159 30.01 10.68 23.25
N LEU A 160 29.77 10.26 21.99
CA LEU A 160 30.84 10.17 20.98
C LEU A 160 31.53 11.53 20.74
N GLN A 161 30.78 12.64 20.71
CA GLN A 161 31.36 13.98 20.49
C GLN A 161 32.21 14.48 21.66
N GLY A 162 31.91 14.06 22.89
CA GLY A 162 32.76 14.34 24.06
C GLY A 162 34.07 13.58 24.01
N GLU A 163 33.99 12.27 23.73
CA GLU A 163 35.16 11.37 23.65
C GLU A 163 36.11 11.75 22.50
N VAL A 164 35.57 12.19 21.36
CA VAL A 164 36.41 12.65 20.24
C VAL A 164 37.23 13.89 20.62
N LEU A 165 36.63 14.86 21.34
CA LEU A 165 37.37 16.06 21.74
C LEU A 165 38.49 15.75 22.75
N GLU A 166 38.26 14.81 23.66
CA GLU A 166 39.26 14.33 24.62
C GLU A 166 40.44 13.65 23.90
N LEU A 167 40.15 12.72 22.98
CA LEU A 167 41.16 12.02 22.18
C LEU A 167 41.95 12.98 21.28
N ASP A 168 41.29 13.98 20.69
CA ASP A 168 41.95 14.99 19.87
C ASP A 168 42.93 15.85 20.68
N ILE A 169 42.55 16.24 21.90
CA ILE A 169 43.43 17.01 22.80
C ILE A 169 44.60 16.15 23.29
N GLU A 170 44.37 14.89 23.65
CA GLU A 170 45.44 13.97 24.05
C GLU A 170 46.47 13.79 22.92
N ALA A 171 45.99 13.51 21.70
CA ALA A 171 46.85 13.36 20.53
C ALA A 171 47.62 14.65 20.22
N ALA A 172 46.95 15.80 20.30
CA ALA A 172 47.57 17.11 20.09
C ALA A 172 48.63 17.44 21.16
N MET A 173 48.38 17.11 22.42
CA MET A 173 49.38 17.26 23.49
C MET A 173 50.60 16.39 23.23
N GLY A 174 50.41 15.13 22.84
CA GLY A 174 51.51 14.22 22.51
C GLY A 174 52.36 14.72 21.34
N ALA A 175 51.72 15.28 20.31
CA ALA A 175 52.41 15.87 19.17
C ALA A 175 53.15 17.17 19.52
N GLN A 176 52.54 18.05 20.32
CA GLN A 176 53.10 19.35 20.68
C GLN A 176 54.20 19.25 21.74
N PHE A 177 54.11 18.30 22.67
CA PHE A 177 55.05 18.11 23.77
C PHE A 177 55.58 16.67 23.85
N PRO A 178 56.39 16.19 22.88
CA PRO A 178 56.82 14.79 22.81
C PRO A 178 57.67 14.27 23.97
N ARG A 179 58.20 15.18 24.81
CA ARG A 179 59.04 14.85 25.97
C ARG A 179 58.26 14.72 27.27
N ASP A 180 57.06 15.25 27.31
CA ASP A 180 56.21 15.22 28.49
C ASP A 180 55.51 13.86 28.57
N ILE A 181 55.16 13.44 29.80
CA ILE A 181 54.45 12.18 30.02
C ILE A 181 52.97 12.50 30.18
N ILE A 182 52.17 12.15 29.19
CA ILE A 182 50.72 12.36 29.20
C ILE A 182 50.06 11.03 29.59
N ARG A 183 49.25 11.04 30.64
CA ARG A 183 48.53 9.87 31.13
C ARG A 183 47.02 10.16 31.17
N PRO A 184 46.19 9.31 30.53
CA PRO A 184 44.75 9.35 30.72
C PRO A 184 44.39 8.84 32.11
N VAL A 185 43.44 9.48 32.78
CA VAL A 185 42.90 8.97 34.05
C VAL A 185 41.71 8.05 33.75
N PRO A 186 41.70 6.79 34.22
CA PRO A 186 40.67 5.83 33.85
C PRO A 186 39.24 6.26 34.25
N LYS A 187 38.29 6.12 33.32
CA LYS A 187 36.85 6.35 33.55
C LYS A 187 36.35 5.43 34.69
N GLY A 188 36.00 6.02 35.83
CA GLY A 188 35.50 5.30 37.02
C GLY A 188 36.21 5.66 38.32
N MET A 189 37.40 6.25 38.25
CA MET A 189 37.97 7.03 39.35
C MET A 189 37.49 8.48 39.20
N ARG A 190 37.05 9.13 40.29
CA ARG A 190 36.87 10.59 40.27
C ARG A 190 38.24 11.20 39.99
N GLY A 191 38.40 11.85 38.86
CA GLY A 191 39.66 12.40 38.43
C GLY A 191 39.51 13.13 37.11
N ALA A 192 40.45 14.02 36.84
CA ALA A 192 40.47 14.81 35.64
C ALA A 192 40.79 13.99 34.40
N ASP A 193 40.44 14.48 33.23
CA ASP A 193 40.52 13.68 31.99
C ASP A 193 41.98 13.30 31.61
N LEU A 194 42.94 14.22 31.79
CA LEU A 194 44.36 14.00 31.47
C LEU A 194 45.30 14.56 32.54
N VAL A 195 46.44 13.90 32.72
CA VAL A 195 47.56 14.41 33.52
C VAL A 195 48.80 14.51 32.64
N GLN A 196 49.41 15.68 32.61
CA GLN A 196 50.66 15.94 31.91
C GLN A 196 51.77 16.15 32.93
N GLU A 197 52.73 15.22 33.01
CA GLU A 197 53.99 15.42 33.73
C GLU A 197 54.95 16.14 32.77
N VAL A 198 55.30 17.38 33.12
CA VAL A 198 56.15 18.25 32.30
C VAL A 198 57.60 17.88 32.51
N CYS A 199 58.32 17.62 31.41
CA CYS A 199 59.73 17.26 31.44
C CYS A 199 60.63 18.37 30.87
N ASP A 200 61.80 18.61 31.46
CA ASP A 200 62.77 19.56 30.92
C ASP A 200 63.53 19.02 29.68
N GLY A 201 64.49 19.80 29.20
CA GLY A 201 65.35 19.43 28.07
C GLY A 201 66.18 18.16 28.29
N ALA A 202 66.40 17.77 29.54
CA ALA A 202 67.18 16.60 29.95
C ALA A 202 66.29 15.39 30.33
N GLY A 203 64.97 15.56 30.33
CA GLY A 203 64.00 14.51 30.69
C GLY A 203 63.65 14.45 32.17
N ASN A 204 64.03 15.44 32.98
CA ASN A 204 63.64 15.49 34.38
C ASN A 204 62.22 16.06 34.53
N VAL A 205 61.41 15.45 35.38
CA VAL A 205 60.06 15.92 35.68
C VAL A 205 60.11 17.21 36.51
N CYS A 206 59.56 18.28 35.96
CA CYS A 206 59.53 19.63 36.55
C CYS A 206 58.22 19.94 37.31
N GLY A 207 57.18 19.14 37.09
CA GLY A 207 55.88 19.29 37.71
C GLY A 207 54.79 18.61 36.90
N ALA A 208 53.56 18.65 37.39
CA ALA A 208 52.41 18.07 36.68
C ALA A 208 51.28 19.10 36.51
N ILE A 209 50.61 19.03 35.37
CA ILE A 209 49.40 19.79 35.05
C ILE A 209 48.26 18.80 34.93
N VAL A 210 47.16 19.07 35.64
CA VAL A 210 45.93 18.32 35.52
C VAL A 210 44.97 19.03 34.57
N TRP A 211 44.39 18.29 33.63
CA TRP A 211 43.56 18.81 32.54
C TRP A 211 42.17 18.17 32.57
N GLU A 212 41.13 19.01 32.59
CA GLU A 212 39.73 18.61 32.44
C GLU A 212 39.20 19.15 31.12
N VAL A 213 38.60 18.30 30.29
CA VAL A 213 37.94 18.67 29.03
C VAL A 213 36.43 18.70 29.24
N LYS A 214 35.79 19.79 28.81
CA LYS A 214 34.34 19.99 28.96
C LYS A 214 33.71 20.43 27.65
N ASN A 215 33.16 19.47 26.92
CA ASN A 215 32.38 19.70 25.70
C ASN A 215 30.90 19.97 26.02
N THR A 216 30.60 21.10 26.66
CA THR A 216 29.21 21.47 27.01
C THR A 216 28.89 22.90 26.58
N ARG A 217 27.60 23.21 26.44
CA ARG A 217 27.11 24.53 26.02
C ARG A 217 27.06 25.57 27.13
N HIS A 218 27.11 25.13 28.39
CA HIS A 218 26.96 26.00 29.55
C HIS A 218 28.05 25.72 30.57
N TYR A 219 28.76 26.77 30.95
CA TYR A 219 29.74 26.72 32.01
C TYR A 219 29.09 26.44 33.37
N GLN A 220 29.70 25.59 34.20
CA GLN A 220 29.26 25.35 35.58
C GLN A 220 30.40 25.62 36.58
N PRO A 221 30.19 26.48 37.59
CA PRO A 221 31.21 26.78 38.60
C PRO A 221 31.71 25.54 39.36
N ALA A 222 30.86 24.52 39.52
CA ALA A 222 31.19 23.28 40.22
C ALA A 222 32.36 22.50 39.60
N TRP A 223 32.70 22.74 38.32
CA TRP A 223 33.86 22.11 37.67
C TRP A 223 35.18 22.51 38.34
N ILE A 224 35.29 23.75 38.81
CA ILE A 224 36.48 24.25 39.50
C ILE A 224 36.70 23.48 40.81
N ASP A 225 35.65 23.33 41.61
CA ASP A 225 35.75 22.69 42.92
C ASP A 225 36.10 21.20 42.81
N LYS A 226 35.56 20.53 41.78
CA LYS A 226 35.92 19.14 41.47
C LYS A 226 37.38 19.03 41.03
N LEU A 227 37.80 19.84 40.05
CA LEU A 227 39.17 19.77 39.53
C LEU A 227 40.23 20.11 40.59
N LYS A 228 39.94 21.00 41.54
CA LYS A 228 40.82 21.26 42.69
C LYS A 228 40.97 20.08 43.64
N GLN A 229 39.95 19.25 43.78
CA GLN A 229 40.05 18.01 44.56
C GLN A 229 40.95 17.03 43.82
N ASP A 230 40.75 16.89 42.51
CA ASP A 230 41.55 16.02 41.64
C ASP A 230 43.02 16.46 41.59
N GLN A 231 43.27 17.77 41.48
CA GLN A 231 44.61 18.38 41.56
C GLN A 231 45.33 17.99 42.85
N ARG A 232 44.64 18.04 44.00
CA ARG A 232 45.21 17.69 45.31
C ARG A 232 45.45 16.20 45.46
N ALA A 233 44.54 15.37 44.94
CA ALA A 233 44.68 13.92 44.99
C ALA A 233 45.87 13.42 44.14
N ILE A 234 46.08 14.04 42.98
CA ILE A 234 47.17 13.70 42.04
C ILE A 234 48.49 14.38 42.44
N GLY A 235 48.44 15.47 43.21
CA GLY A 235 49.62 16.27 43.55
C GLY A 235 50.09 17.17 42.40
N ALA A 236 49.20 17.53 41.48
CA ALA A 236 49.52 18.37 40.34
C ALA A 236 49.76 19.83 40.75
N SER A 237 50.76 20.46 40.14
CA SER A 237 51.16 21.85 40.43
C SER A 237 50.18 22.87 39.85
N LEU A 238 49.55 22.55 38.72
CA LEU A 238 48.60 23.40 38.03
C LEU A 238 47.37 22.60 37.61
N ALA A 239 46.23 23.28 37.50
CA ALA A 239 44.96 22.73 37.05
C ALA A 239 44.37 23.58 35.93
N VAL A 240 43.90 22.94 34.87
CA VAL A 240 43.38 23.58 33.67
C VAL A 240 42.08 22.91 33.21
N ILE A 241 41.07 23.71 32.91
CA ILE A 241 39.81 23.29 32.29
C ILE A 241 39.82 23.80 30.85
N VAL A 242 39.76 22.89 29.88
CA VAL A 242 39.50 23.20 28.48
C VAL A 242 38.00 23.08 28.24
N SER A 243 37.33 24.16 27.83
CA SER A 243 35.89 24.13 27.59
C SER A 243 35.46 24.87 26.33
N VAL A 244 34.36 24.41 25.75
CA VAL A 244 33.64 25.11 24.68
C VAL A 244 32.85 26.31 25.25
N ALA A 245 32.35 26.21 26.48
CA ALA A 245 31.61 27.26 27.15
C ALA A 245 32.44 27.88 28.29
N LEU A 246 32.76 29.16 28.15
CA LEU A 246 33.54 29.91 29.12
C LEU A 246 32.66 30.68 30.11
N PRO A 247 33.15 30.96 31.33
CA PRO A 247 32.45 31.80 32.30
C PRO A 247 32.35 33.25 31.82
N GLU A 248 31.36 33.97 32.35
CA GLU A 248 31.16 35.39 32.03
C GLU A 248 32.44 36.21 32.35
N GLY A 249 32.86 37.04 31.40
CA GLY A 249 34.06 37.86 31.52
C GLY A 249 35.35 37.22 30.98
N VAL A 250 35.34 35.93 30.64
CA VAL A 250 36.50 35.23 30.04
C VAL A 250 36.29 35.03 28.55
N LYS A 251 37.14 35.63 27.71
CA LYS A 251 37.04 35.51 26.24
C LYS A 251 37.79 34.31 25.67
N ASP A 252 39.03 34.12 26.07
CA ASP A 252 39.91 33.07 25.54
C ASP A 252 40.42 32.15 26.64
N PHE A 253 41.00 32.72 27.69
CA PHE A 253 41.31 32.01 28.93
C PHE A 253 41.39 32.98 30.10
N GLY A 254 41.29 32.44 31.31
CA GLY A 254 41.37 33.19 32.55
C GLY A 254 41.67 32.28 33.72
N ARG A 255 42.08 32.87 34.85
CA ARG A 255 42.34 32.12 36.08
C ARG A 255 41.26 32.44 37.11
N ILE A 256 40.50 31.42 37.50
CA ILE A 256 39.37 31.55 38.43
C ILE A 256 39.63 30.64 39.62
N ASP A 257 39.67 31.24 40.81
CA ASP A 257 39.97 30.60 42.09
C ASP A 257 41.19 29.67 42.06
N GLY A 258 42.22 30.01 41.27
CA GLY A 258 43.45 29.24 41.15
C GLY A 258 43.48 28.16 40.06
N VAL A 259 42.36 27.93 39.36
CA VAL A 259 42.26 27.03 38.19
C VAL A 259 42.25 27.85 36.90
N TRP A 260 42.98 27.40 35.90
CA TRP A 260 42.93 28.01 34.57
C TRP A 260 41.73 27.48 33.80
N VAL A 261 40.96 28.35 33.17
CA VAL A 261 39.85 27.99 32.27
C VAL A 261 40.20 28.56 30.90
N VAL A 262 40.19 27.72 29.87
CA VAL A 262 40.66 28.07 28.52
C VAL A 262 39.74 27.49 27.45
N SER A 263 39.61 28.21 26.33
CA SER A 263 38.89 27.75 25.16
C SER A 263 39.61 26.60 24.45
N VAL A 264 38.87 25.77 23.74
CA VAL A 264 39.43 24.70 22.87
C VAL A 264 40.42 25.26 21.83
N ARG A 265 40.29 26.53 21.45
CA ARG A 265 41.17 27.16 20.45
C ARG A 265 42.50 27.61 21.05
N SER A 266 42.50 28.01 22.31
CA SER A 266 43.62 28.73 22.94
C SER A 266 44.40 27.85 23.94
N TRP A 267 43.93 26.63 24.23
CA TRP A 267 44.60 25.72 25.15
C TRP A 267 46.05 25.36 24.73
N PRO A 268 46.41 25.20 23.44
CA PRO A 268 47.79 24.84 23.07
C PRO A 268 48.80 25.93 23.44
N ALA A 269 48.41 27.19 23.31
CA ALA A 269 49.23 28.34 23.66
C ALA A 269 49.39 28.46 25.18
N LEU A 270 48.28 28.28 25.91
CA LEU A 270 48.32 28.28 27.38
C LEU A 270 49.15 27.10 27.91
N ALA A 271 49.03 25.91 27.34
CA ALA A 271 49.82 24.74 27.70
C ALA A 271 51.32 25.02 27.58
N ALA A 272 51.75 25.62 26.48
CA ALA A 272 53.15 25.98 26.28
C ALA A 272 53.67 26.97 27.33
N ALA A 273 52.87 28.00 27.65
CA ALA A 273 53.24 28.99 28.67
C ALA A 273 53.32 28.39 30.08
N LEU A 274 52.35 27.55 30.47
CA LEU A 274 52.33 26.88 31.77
C LEU A 274 53.44 25.83 31.89
N ARG A 275 53.77 25.14 30.78
CA ARG A 275 54.88 24.20 30.71
C ARG A 275 56.21 24.91 30.97
N GLU A 276 56.45 26.02 30.28
CA GLU A 276 57.66 26.82 30.49
C GLU A 276 57.74 27.35 31.93
N GLN A 277 56.60 27.78 32.48
CA GLN A 277 56.51 28.20 33.89
C GLN A 277 56.99 27.09 34.84
N LEU A 278 56.52 25.85 34.67
CA LEU A 278 56.92 24.74 35.54
C LEU A 278 58.41 24.42 35.41
N ILE A 279 58.96 24.44 34.20
CA ILE A 279 60.40 24.21 33.96
C ILE A 279 61.24 25.30 34.63
N GLN A 280 60.86 26.57 34.48
CA GLN A 280 61.58 27.69 35.10
C GLN A 280 61.52 27.63 36.63
N VAL A 281 60.37 27.26 37.21
CA VAL A 281 60.23 27.08 38.65
C VAL A 281 61.08 25.91 39.15
N ALA A 282 61.10 24.78 38.44
CA ALA A 282 61.93 23.63 38.79
C ALA A 282 63.43 23.98 38.70
N PHE A 283 63.85 24.65 37.64
CA PHE A 283 65.21 25.14 37.47
C PHE A 283 65.62 26.11 38.60
N ALA A 284 64.75 27.06 38.95
CA ALA A 284 64.99 28.00 40.04
C ALA A 284 65.09 27.29 41.40
N ARG A 285 64.27 26.25 41.65
CA ARG A 285 64.37 25.43 42.87
C ARG A 285 65.68 24.66 42.94
N ALA A 286 66.07 23.98 41.85
CA ALA A 286 67.33 23.25 41.76
C ALA A 286 68.55 24.17 41.90
N ALA A 287 68.49 25.39 41.32
CA ALA A 287 69.53 26.41 41.49
C ALA A 287 69.58 27.00 42.91
N SER A 288 68.43 27.07 43.60
CA SER A 288 68.31 27.61 44.97
C SER A 288 68.84 26.63 46.03
N GLU A 289 68.73 25.32 45.80
CA GLU A 289 69.38 24.31 46.66
C GLU A 289 70.91 24.45 46.66
N GLY A 290 71.49 25.13 45.65
CA GLY A 290 72.92 25.38 45.55
C GLY A 290 73.44 26.65 46.24
N LYS A 291 72.66 27.74 46.40
CA LYS A 291 73.16 29.03 46.98
C LYS A 291 72.03 29.87 47.62
N ARG A 292 72.13 30.06 48.94
CA ARG A 292 71.09 30.57 49.85
C ARG A 292 70.74 32.09 49.78
N ASP A 293 71.39 32.90 48.94
CA ASP A 293 71.31 34.38 49.05
C ASP A 293 70.53 35.13 47.95
N LYS A 294 69.81 34.45 47.03
CA LYS A 294 69.06 35.12 45.93
C LYS A 294 67.53 34.97 45.99
N MET A 295 66.98 34.55 47.13
CA MET A 295 65.54 34.27 47.25
C MET A 295 64.67 35.54 47.24
N GLN A 296 65.23 36.67 47.67
CA GLN A 296 64.51 37.95 47.74
C GLN A 296 64.34 38.62 46.36
N LEU A 297 65.29 38.39 45.44
CA LEU A 297 65.24 38.89 44.06
C LEU A 297 64.21 38.11 43.20
N LEU A 298 64.12 36.80 43.40
CA LEU A 298 63.18 35.93 42.68
C LEU A 298 61.72 36.17 43.08
N TYR A 299 61.45 36.41 44.37
CA TYR A 299 60.09 36.74 44.84
C TYR A 299 59.60 38.07 44.25
N SER A 300 60.51 39.04 44.06
CA SER A 300 60.19 40.33 43.44
C SER A 300 59.91 40.24 41.94
N TYR A 301 60.56 39.31 41.22
CA TYR A 301 60.34 39.10 39.79
C TYR A 301 59.08 38.27 39.51
N LEU A 302 58.85 37.18 40.25
CA LEU A 302 57.65 36.34 40.11
C LEU A 302 56.36 37.02 40.57
N SER A 303 56.47 38.01 41.47
CA SER A 303 55.34 38.83 41.93
C SER A 303 55.27 40.19 41.23
N GLY A 304 56.13 40.43 40.24
CA GLY A 304 56.30 41.74 39.60
C GLY A 304 55.52 41.88 38.31
N GLU A 305 55.13 43.12 38.00
CA GLU A 305 54.43 43.54 36.79
C GLU A 305 55.16 43.11 35.49
N GLU A 306 56.50 43.06 35.50
CA GLU A 306 57.29 42.61 34.35
C GLU A 306 57.03 41.14 33.95
N PHE A 307 56.72 40.25 34.91
CA PHE A 307 56.43 38.85 34.61
C PHE A 307 55.06 38.69 33.94
N HIS A 308 54.05 39.45 34.40
CA HIS A 308 52.72 39.47 33.79
C HIS A 308 52.80 39.96 32.34
N GLN A 309 53.49 41.07 32.10
CA GLN A 309 53.64 41.67 30.77
C GLN A 309 54.37 40.75 29.78
N ARG A 310 55.33 39.94 30.23
CA ARG A 310 56.02 38.97 29.36
C ARG A 310 55.13 37.81 28.96
N VAL A 311 54.32 37.28 29.88
CA VAL A 311 53.38 36.20 29.57
C VAL A 311 52.28 36.72 28.64
N GLU A 312 51.77 37.92 28.89
CA GLU A 312 50.76 38.58 28.07
C GLU A 312 51.29 38.84 26.64
N ALA A 313 52.51 39.38 26.50
CA ALA A 313 53.13 39.61 25.20
C ALA A 313 53.35 38.33 24.38
N ILE A 314 53.73 37.22 25.03
CA ILE A 314 53.89 35.92 24.36
C ILE A 314 52.52 35.44 23.86
N VAL A 315 51.48 35.52 24.68
CA VAL A 315 50.14 35.07 24.32
C VAL A 315 49.51 35.93 23.22
N GLU A 316 49.72 37.25 23.24
CA GLU A 316 49.30 38.16 22.19
C GLU A 316 49.93 37.79 20.85
N ALA A 317 51.23 37.49 20.84
CA ALA A 317 51.94 37.06 19.63
C ALA A 317 51.36 35.76 19.05
N PHE A 318 51.03 34.77 19.90
CA PHE A 318 50.41 33.53 19.44
C PHE A 318 48.97 33.72 18.94
N SER A 319 48.18 34.55 19.62
CA SER A 319 46.81 34.88 19.21
C SER A 319 46.79 35.57 17.85
N ALA A 320 47.71 36.51 17.62
CA ALA A 320 47.86 37.21 16.35
C ALA A 320 48.24 36.25 15.21
N MET A 321 49.20 35.34 15.43
CA MET A 321 49.57 34.34 14.43
C MET A 321 48.41 33.41 14.07
N GLN A 322 47.62 32.98 15.05
CA GLN A 322 46.46 32.13 14.81
C GLN A 322 45.39 32.84 13.97
N GLU A 323 45.14 34.11 14.24
CA GLU A 323 44.22 34.92 13.43
C GLU A 323 44.70 35.07 11.99
N GLN A 324 46.02 35.24 11.79
CA GLN A 324 46.63 35.34 10.46
C GLN A 324 46.41 34.05 9.66
N ILE A 325 46.68 32.88 10.25
CA ILE A 325 46.45 31.57 9.60
C ILE A 325 44.97 31.41 9.18
N GLN A 326 44.04 31.82 10.04
CA GLN A 326 42.61 31.73 9.74
C GLN A 326 42.16 32.72 8.65
N LYS A 327 42.81 33.88 8.54
CA LYS A 327 42.59 34.81 7.42
C LYS A 327 43.15 34.24 6.11
N GLU A 328 44.35 33.69 6.14
CA GLU A 328 44.98 33.04 4.97
C GLU A 328 44.14 31.87 4.47
N ARG A 329 43.64 30.99 5.35
CA ARG A 329 42.79 29.86 4.96
C ARG A 329 41.53 30.30 4.22
N ARG A 330 40.80 31.28 4.78
CA ARG A 330 39.59 31.83 4.15
C ARG A 330 39.88 32.47 2.79
N ALA A 331 41.00 33.18 2.66
CA ALA A 331 41.40 33.79 1.40
C ALA A 331 41.73 32.72 0.34
N MET A 332 42.44 31.66 0.72
CA MET A 332 42.81 30.57 -0.18
C MET A 332 41.60 29.73 -0.62
N GLU A 333 40.68 29.42 0.28
CA GLU A 333 39.42 28.74 -0.05
C GLU A 333 38.61 29.54 -1.10
N ARG A 334 38.51 30.86 -0.91
CA ARG A 334 37.84 31.74 -1.89
C ARG A 334 38.54 31.71 -3.25
N LEU A 335 39.87 31.80 -3.27
CA LEU A 335 40.68 31.80 -4.48
C LEU A 335 40.57 30.46 -5.23
N TRP A 336 40.59 29.34 -4.50
CA TRP A 336 40.38 28.01 -5.08
C TRP A 336 39.02 27.90 -5.72
N HIS A 337 37.96 28.30 -5.02
CA HIS A 337 36.60 28.27 -5.57
C HIS A 337 36.45 29.17 -6.81
N GLU A 338 37.10 30.35 -6.82
CA GLU A 338 37.11 31.23 -7.99
C GLU A 338 37.84 30.59 -9.18
N ARG A 339 39.02 30.00 -8.97
CA ARG A 339 39.79 29.29 -9.99
C ARG A 339 39.07 28.05 -10.50
N GLN A 340 38.41 27.29 -9.61
CA GLN A 340 37.59 26.14 -9.97
C GLN A 340 36.49 26.55 -10.96
N LYS A 341 35.75 27.62 -10.66
CA LYS A 341 34.72 28.14 -11.58
C LYS A 341 35.28 28.64 -12.91
N GLN A 342 36.48 29.20 -12.92
CA GLN A 342 37.15 29.58 -14.18
C GLN A 342 37.52 28.35 -15.01
N ILE A 343 38.09 27.32 -14.38
CA ILE A 343 38.41 26.04 -15.03
C ILE A 343 37.14 25.39 -15.58
N GLU A 344 36.06 25.32 -14.79
CA GLU A 344 34.77 24.79 -15.21
C GLU A 344 34.23 25.53 -16.44
N ARG A 345 34.24 26.87 -16.44
CA ARG A 345 33.80 27.67 -17.61
C ARG A 345 34.62 27.36 -18.86
N VAL A 346 35.94 27.24 -18.73
CA VAL A 346 36.83 26.89 -19.86
C VAL A 346 36.50 25.49 -20.38
N ILE A 347 36.30 24.52 -19.48
CA ILE A 347 35.91 23.15 -19.85
C ILE A 347 34.55 23.17 -20.55
N THR A 348 33.53 23.80 -19.98
CA THR A 348 32.18 23.88 -20.57
C THR A 348 32.21 24.53 -21.95
N ASN A 349 32.92 25.64 -22.12
CA ASN A 349 33.02 26.32 -23.41
C ASN A 349 33.78 25.46 -24.43
N THR A 350 34.86 24.78 -24.01
CA THR A 350 35.64 23.92 -24.90
C THR A 350 34.83 22.69 -25.32
N SER A 351 34.12 22.04 -24.39
CA SER A 351 33.22 20.93 -24.67
C SER A 351 32.03 21.34 -25.54
N GLY A 352 31.44 22.52 -25.28
CA GLY A 352 30.35 23.08 -26.07
C GLY A 352 30.78 23.37 -27.50
N MET A 353 31.90 24.08 -27.69
CA MET A 353 32.48 24.34 -29.00
C MET A 353 32.82 23.04 -29.75
N TYR A 354 33.37 22.05 -29.04
CA TYR A 354 33.65 20.74 -29.63
C TYR A 354 32.36 20.00 -30.05
N GLY A 355 31.30 20.07 -29.24
CA GLY A 355 29.98 19.53 -29.56
C GLY A 355 29.31 20.24 -30.75
N ASP A 356 29.35 21.56 -30.78
CA ASP A 356 28.78 22.40 -31.86
C ASP A 356 29.47 22.10 -33.19
N ILE A 357 30.80 22.02 -33.21
CA ILE A 357 31.56 21.69 -34.42
C ILE A 357 31.30 20.24 -34.86
N ARG A 358 31.21 19.28 -33.93
CA ARG A 358 30.83 17.89 -34.24
C ARG A 358 29.42 17.80 -34.82
N GLY A 359 28.49 18.62 -34.33
CA GLY A 359 27.11 18.71 -34.84
C GLY A 359 27.02 19.31 -36.24
N LEU A 360 27.88 20.29 -36.57
CA LEU A 360 27.90 20.96 -37.87
C LEU A 360 28.64 20.16 -38.97
N ILE A 361 29.72 19.45 -38.63
CA ILE A 361 30.64 18.82 -39.60
C ILE A 361 30.41 17.30 -39.74
N GLY A 362 29.72 16.67 -38.78
CA GLY A 362 29.57 15.21 -38.75
C GLY A 362 30.88 14.48 -38.39
N ALA A 363 30.90 13.15 -38.51
CA ALA A 363 31.89 12.23 -37.91
C ALA A 363 33.37 12.36 -38.36
N GLY A 364 33.77 13.43 -39.04
CA GLY A 364 35.12 13.66 -39.56
C GLY A 364 36.09 14.43 -38.64
N MET A 365 35.70 14.77 -37.40
CA MET A 365 36.56 15.53 -36.49
C MET A 365 37.39 14.61 -35.57
N PRO A 366 38.71 14.83 -35.42
CA PRO A 366 39.56 14.02 -34.55
C PRO A 366 39.20 14.19 -33.07
N GLU A 367 38.97 13.07 -32.36
CA GLU A 367 38.52 13.07 -30.96
C GLU A 367 39.56 13.59 -29.98
N VAL A 368 39.17 14.60 -29.19
CA VAL A 368 39.94 15.07 -28.04
C VAL A 368 39.70 14.11 -26.87
N ARG A 369 40.67 13.23 -26.59
CA ARG A 369 40.60 12.21 -25.53
C ARG A 369 40.09 12.74 -24.19
N GLN A 370 40.49 13.93 -23.75
CA GLN A 370 40.07 14.48 -22.44
C GLN A 370 38.59 14.88 -22.36
N LEU A 371 37.87 14.86 -23.48
CA LEU A 371 36.44 15.21 -23.57
C LEU A 371 35.56 13.98 -23.87
N THR A 372 36.13 12.78 -23.93
CA THR A 372 35.40 11.52 -24.12
C THR A 372 35.18 10.80 -22.78
N LEU A 373 34.12 10.00 -22.69
CA LEU A 373 33.75 9.24 -21.48
C LEU A 373 34.85 8.27 -21.01
N GLU A 374 35.73 7.83 -21.92
CA GLU A 374 36.81 6.88 -21.64
C GLU A 374 37.97 7.50 -20.83
N ALA A 375 38.11 8.83 -20.79
CA ALA A 375 39.15 9.50 -20.00
C ALA A 375 38.83 9.58 -18.49
N ALA A 376 37.61 9.22 -18.07
CA ALA A 376 37.22 9.21 -16.66
C ALA A 376 37.57 7.89 -15.94
N ALA A 377 38.08 6.88 -16.65
CA ALA A 377 38.58 5.67 -16.01
C ALA A 377 39.93 5.96 -15.34
N PRO A 378 40.09 5.73 -14.02
CA PRO A 378 41.39 5.86 -13.39
C PRO A 378 42.32 4.83 -14.02
N GLU A 379 43.50 5.26 -14.47
CA GLU A 379 44.57 4.36 -14.90
C GLU A 379 44.86 3.40 -13.74
N GLU A 380 44.42 2.15 -13.87
CA GLU A 380 44.92 1.05 -13.05
C GLU A 380 46.43 1.00 -13.26
N ARG A 381 47.17 1.52 -12.29
CA ARG A 381 48.61 1.32 -12.21
C ARG A 381 48.86 -0.18 -12.05
N MET A 382 49.12 -0.84 -13.16
CA MET A 382 49.85 -2.11 -13.16
C MET A 382 51.26 -1.82 -12.66
N GLU A 383 51.47 -2.00 -11.35
CA GLU A 383 52.80 -2.15 -10.78
C GLU A 383 53.38 -3.48 -11.27
N ALA A 384 54.56 -3.41 -11.87
CA ALA A 384 55.43 -4.52 -12.21
C ALA A 384 56.63 -4.54 -11.27
#